data_AF-A0A6B2JBB3-F1
#
_entry.id   AF-A0A6B2JBB3-F1
#
_cell.length_a   1.000
_cell.length_b   1.000
_cell.length_c   1.000
_cell.angle_alpha   90.00
_cell.angle_beta   90.00
_cell.angle_gamma   90.00
#
_symmetry.space_group_name_H-M   'P 1'
#
loop_
_entity.id
_entity.type
_entity.pdbx_description
1 polymer ?
#
loop_
_entity_poly.entity_id
_entity_poly.type
_entity_poly.pdbx_seq_one_letter_code
_entity_poly.pdbx_strand_id
1 'polypeptide(L)' 'HVNHKRVYRLYHLSGLGVKRRRRRKVLATERLPLLRPAAPNLTWSMDFVMDALSTGRRIKCLTCVDDFTK' A
#
# COMPACT_ATOMS: atom_id res chain seq x y z
N HIS A 1 36.14 -18.69 4.85
CA HIS A 1 34.88 -18.62 4.07
C HIS A 1 33.91 -19.64 4.64
N VAL A 2 32.71 -19.25 5.07
CA VAL A 2 31.73 -20.19 5.65
C VAL A 2 30.81 -20.75 4.56
N ASN A 3 30.61 -22.07 4.53
CA ASN A 3 29.71 -22.71 3.57
C ASN A 3 28.24 -22.42 3.92
N HIS A 4 27.57 -21.61 3.11
CA HIS A 4 26.18 -21.21 3.33
C HIS A 4 25.20 -22.40 3.39
N LYS A 5 25.49 -23.52 2.71
CA LYS A 5 24.60 -24.70 2.69
C LYS A 5 24.57 -25.38 4.05
N ARG A 6 25.75 -25.46 4.71
CA ARG A 6 25.87 -26.05 6.04
C ARG A 6 25.12 -25.21 7.08
N VAL A 7 25.26 -23.89 7.02
CA VAL A 7 24.56 -22.96 7.92
C VAL A 7 23.05 -23.06 7.74
N TYR A 8 22.57 -23.02 6.49
CA TYR A 8 21.15 -23.17 6.18
C TYR A 8 20.56 -24.49 6.73
N ARG A 9 21.26 -25.61 6.53
CA ARG A 9 20.82 -26.93 7.01
C ARG A 9 20.74 -26.98 8.54
N LEU A 10 21.73 -26.44 9.25
CA LEU A 10 21.71 -26.38 10.71
C LEU A 10 20.53 -25.54 11.23
N TYR A 11 20.31 -24.35 10.65
CA TYR A 11 19.16 -23.50 11.01
C TYR A 11 17.82 -24.20 10.79
N HIS A 12 17.68 -24.92 9.68
CA HIS A 12 16.46 -25.66 9.37
C HIS A 12 16.25 -26.85 10.30
N LEU A 13 17.29 -27.64 10.59
CA LEU A 13 17.22 -28.78 11.50
C LEU A 13 16.95 -28.36 12.95
N SER A 14 17.53 -27.25 13.40
CA SER A 14 17.31 -26.69 14.73
C SER A 14 16.01 -25.91 14.87
N GLY A 15 15.19 -25.82 13.81
CA GLY A 15 13.92 -25.07 13.84
C GLY A 15 14.08 -23.54 14.03
N LEU A 16 15.28 -23.00 13.80
CA LEU A 16 15.62 -21.59 14.01
C LEU A 16 15.20 -20.69 12.83
N GLY A 17 14.47 -21.25 11.86
CA GLY A 17 13.95 -20.50 10.72
C GLY A 17 12.84 -19.54 11.15
N VAL A 18 13.04 -18.25 10.91
CA VAL A 18 11.98 -17.24 11.10
C VAL A 18 10.84 -17.51 10.10
N LYS A 19 9.63 -17.77 10.60
CA LYS A 19 8.44 -17.90 9.74
C LYS A 19 8.22 -16.61 8.97
N ARG A 20 8.35 -16.67 7.64
CA ARG A 20 7.98 -15.54 6.76
C ARG A 20 6.47 -15.41 6.74
N ARG A 21 5.96 -14.26 7.17
CA ARG A 21 4.53 -13.92 7.05
C ARG A 21 4.17 -13.83 5.57
N ARG A 22 3.38 -14.77 5.07
CA ARG A 22 2.84 -14.70 3.70
C ARG A 22 1.81 -13.56 3.65
N ARG A 23 1.94 -12.65 2.68
CA ARG A 23 0.93 -11.60 2.45
C ARG A 23 -0.40 -12.26 2.12
N ARG A 24 -1.42 -12.04 2.95
CA ARG A 24 -2.79 -12.50 2.68
C ARG A 24 -3.31 -11.71 1.48
N LYS A 25 -3.73 -12.39 0.42
CA LYS A 25 -4.48 -11.76 -0.67
C LYS A 25 -5.87 -11.45 -0.10
N VAL A 26 -6.20 -10.17 0.00
CA VAL A 26 -7.59 -9.74 0.25
C VAL A 26 -8.33 -10.01 -1.06
N LEU A 27 -9.42 -10.79 -1.00
CA LEU A 27 -10.31 -10.96 -2.14
C LEU A 27 -10.81 -9.57 -2.54
N ALA A 28 -10.75 -9.24 -3.84
CA ALA A 28 -11.30 -8.00 -4.32
C ALA A 28 -12.82 -8.07 -4.13
N THR A 29 -13.37 -7.33 -3.17
CA THR A 29 -14.81 -7.09 -3.07
C THR A 29 -15.27 -6.40 -4.35
N GLU A 30 -16.44 -6.76 -4.88
CA GLU A 30 -17.05 -6.02 -5.98
C GLU A 30 -17.13 -4.54 -5.62
N ARG A 31 -16.56 -3.71 -6.48
CA ARG A 31 -16.64 -2.26 -6.34
C ARG A 31 -18.00 -1.84 -6.87
N LEU A 32 -18.88 -1.40 -5.97
CA LEU A 32 -20.12 -0.74 -6.38
C LEU A 32 -19.78 0.58 -7.07
N PRO A 33 -20.53 0.98 -8.12
CA PRO A 33 -20.37 2.28 -8.73
C PRO A 33 -20.63 3.38 -7.70
N LEU A 34 -19.83 4.45 -7.73
CA LEU A 34 -20.02 5.59 -6.85
C LEU A 34 -21.29 6.35 -7.26
N LEU A 35 -22.12 6.70 -6.28
CA LEU A 35 -23.29 7.54 -6.49
C LEU A 35 -22.84 8.97 -6.80
N ARG A 36 -23.38 9.56 -7.87
CA ARG A 36 -23.14 10.97 -8.18
C ARG A 36 -23.91 11.84 -7.19
N PRO A 37 -23.27 12.84 -6.54
CA PRO A 37 -23.97 13.76 -5.66
C PRO A 37 -25.03 14.58 -6.43
N ALA A 38 -26.07 15.03 -5.73
CA ALA A 38 -27.18 15.78 -6.31
C ALA A 38 -26.92 17.29 -6.42
N ALA A 39 -25.98 17.82 -5.65
CA ALA A 39 -25.63 19.24 -5.59
C ALA A 39 -24.15 19.41 -5.18
N PRO A 40 -23.54 20.59 -5.41
CA PRO A 40 -22.22 20.93 -4.89
C PRO A 40 -22.16 20.82 -3.37
N ASN A 41 -20.97 20.56 -2.85
CA ASN A 41 -20.64 20.49 -1.42
C ASN A 41 -21.30 19.35 -0.64
N LEU A 42 -21.88 18.34 -1.31
CA LEU A 42 -22.48 17.17 -0.64
C LEU A 42 -21.48 16.03 -0.40
N THR A 43 -20.58 15.79 -1.34
CA THR A 43 -19.59 14.69 -1.27
C THR A 43 -18.25 15.18 -1.80
N TRP A 44 -17.19 14.88 -1.04
CA TRP A 44 -15.83 15.30 -1.35
C TRP A 44 -14.94 14.06 -1.36
N SER A 45 -14.17 13.90 -2.44
CA SER A 45 -13.10 12.93 -2.52
C SER A 45 -11.81 13.57 -2.02
N MET A 46 -11.14 12.92 -1.08
CA MET A 46 -9.84 13.34 -0.56
C MET A 46 -8.83 12.21 -0.64
N ASP A 47 -7.64 12.52 -1.13
CA ASP A 47 -6.53 11.59 -1.20
C ASP A 47 -5.18 12.28 -0.99
N PHE A 48 -4.13 11.49 -0.77
CA PHE A 48 -2.78 12.02 -0.66
C PHE A 48 -1.96 11.56 -1.86
N VAL A 49 -1.45 12.52 -2.62
CA VAL A 49 -0.47 12.27 -3.68
C VAL A 49 0.92 12.52 -3.14
N MET A 50 1.85 11.62 -3.45
CA MET A 50 3.26 11.75 -3.08
C MET A 50 4.12 11.88 -4.31
N ASP A 51 5.10 12.76 -4.26
CA ASP A 51 6.08 12.97 -5.33
C ASP A 51 7.46 13.32 -4.74
N ALA A 52 8.49 13.41 -5.58
CA ALA A 52 9.83 13.80 -5.21
C ALA A 52 10.37 14.86 -6.17
N LEU A 53 10.91 15.94 -5.59
CA LEU A 53 11.62 16.96 -6.36
C LEU A 53 12.96 16.42 -6.87
N SER A 54 13.52 17.05 -7.90
CA SER A 54 14.86 16.73 -8.42
C SER A 54 15.97 16.79 -7.36
N THR A 55 15.75 17.57 -6.28
CA THR A 55 16.64 17.68 -5.12
C THR A 55 16.50 16.52 -4.12
N GLY A 56 15.63 15.54 -4.36
CA GLY A 56 15.38 14.39 -3.49
C GLY A 56 14.40 14.65 -2.33
N ARG A 57 13.96 15.90 -2.14
CA ARG A 57 12.93 16.21 -1.14
C ARG A 57 11.59 15.60 -1.56
N ARG A 58 11.03 14.77 -0.69
CA ARG A 58 9.69 14.19 -0.86
C ARG A 58 8.63 15.22 -0.52
N ILE A 59 7.60 15.30 -1.36
CA ILE A 59 6.40 16.10 -1.11
C ILE A 59 5.19 15.18 -0.97
N LYS A 60 4.27 15.58 -0.10
CA LYS A 60 3.00 14.90 0.10
C LYS A 60 1.91 15.96 0.11
N CYS A 61 1.02 15.88 -0.85
CA CYS A 61 -0.06 16.85 -1.06
C CYS A 61 -1.38 16.19 -0.72
N LEU A 62 -2.23 16.88 0.06
CA LEU A 62 -3.64 16.53 0.20
C LEU A 62 -4.37 17.10 -1.01
N THR A 63 -5.03 16.24 -1.77
CA THR A 63 -5.93 16.61 -2.85
C THR A 63 -7.35 16.49 -2.34
N CYS A 64 -8.14 17.56 -2.52
CA CYS A 64 -9.55 17.62 -2.17
C CYS A 64 -10.34 18.01 -3.42
N VAL A 65 -11.34 17.22 -3.77
CA VAL A 65 -12.19 17.46 -4.94
C VAL A 65 -13.65 17.32 -4.54
N ASP A 66 -14.47 18.28 -4.93
CA ASP A 66 -15.92 18.16 -4.82
C ASP A 66 -16.44 17.27 -5.95
N ASP A 67 -17.17 16.20 -5.59
CA ASP A 67 -17.55 15.15 -6.54
C ASP A 67 -18.68 15.58 -7.49
N PHE A 68 -19.34 16.71 -7.22
CA PHE A 68 -20.39 17.26 -8.09
C PHE A 68 -19.82 18.12 -9.22
N THR A 69 -18.84 18.96 -8.88
CA THR A 69 -18.24 19.96 -9.78
C THR A 69 -17.10 19.43 -10.64
N LYS A 70 -16.68 18.17 -10.44
CA LYS A 70 -15.60 17.52 -11.18
C LYS A 70 -15.93 17.21 -12.64
#